data_AF-A0A7C7EIB0-F1
#
_entry.id   AF-A0A7C7EIB0-F1
#
_cell.length_a   1.000
_cell.length_b   1.000
_cell.length_c   1.000
_cell.angle_alpha   90.00
_cell.angle_beta   90.00
_cell.angle_gamma   90.00
#
_symmetry.space_group_name_H-M   'P 1'
#
loop_
_entity.id
_entity.type
_entity.pdbx_description
1 polymer ?
#
loop_
_entity_poly.entity_id
_entity_poly.type
_entity_poly.pdbx_seq_one_letter_code
_entity_poly.pdbx_strand_id
1 'polypeptide(L)' 'MRIIIDGDACPQKVREICEKAARDFGVGLIIVSDIDHYIESDFEVIVVEQGRESVDYKIVQIFKKGDILITQDYGLA' A
#
# COMPACT_ATOMS: atom_id res chain seq x y z
N MET A 1 14.11 -3.42 1.29
CA MET A 1 12.96 -3.38 2.19
C MET A 1 12.18 -2.13 1.89
N ARG A 2 10.89 -2.28 1.60
CA ARG A 2 9.92 -1.20 1.40
C ARG A 2 8.66 -1.53 2.19
N ILE A 3 7.91 -0.51 2.57
CA ILE A 3 6.56 -0.65 3.10
C ILE A 3 5.59 -0.63 1.91
N ILE A 4 4.77 -1.66 1.78
CA ILE A 4 3.69 -1.71 0.81
C ILE A 4 2.39 -1.55 1.60
N ILE A 5 1.60 -0.55 1.26
CA ILE A 5 0.31 -0.30 1.87
C ILE A 5 -0.77 -0.70 0.88
N ASP A 6 -1.64 -1.59 1.34
CA ASP A 6 -2.93 -1.83 0.75
C ASP A 6 -3.84 -0.62 1.06
N GLY A 7 -4.10 0.20 0.05
CA GLY A 7 -4.83 1.46 0.17
C GLY A 7 -6.34 1.30 0.21
N ASP A 8 -6.89 0.14 -0.16
CA ASP A 8 -8.34 -0.12 -0.12
C ASP A 8 -8.79 -0.74 1.21
N ALA A 9 -7.88 -1.45 1.89
CA ALA A 9 -8.17 -2.13 3.15
C ALA A 9 -7.53 -1.48 4.37
N CYS A 10 -6.88 -0.31 4.26
CA CYS A 10 -6.12 0.29 5.36
C CYS A 10 -6.65 1.67 5.80
N PRO A 11 -6.96 1.88 7.10
CA PRO A 11 -7.38 3.19 7.60
C PRO A 11 -6.34 4.29 7.40
N GLN A 12 -6.78 5.52 7.10
CA GLN A 12 -5.89 6.66 6.89
C GLN A 12 -4.85 6.88 8.00
N LYS A 13 -5.22 6.70 9.28
CA LYS A 13 -4.29 6.85 10.41
C LYS A 13 -3.12 5.85 10.35
N VAL A 14 -3.36 4.64 9.85
CA VAL A 14 -2.30 3.63 9.70
C VAL A 14 -1.35 4.06 8.58
N ARG A 15 -1.88 4.59 7.47
CA ARG A 15 -1.05 5.17 6.40
C ARG A 15 -0.14 6.28 6.92
N GLU A 16 -0.65 7.23 7.69
CA GLU A 16 0.14 8.33 8.28
C GLU A 16 1.28 7.81 9.17
N ILE A 17 1.03 6.77 9.96
CA ILE A 17 2.05 6.12 10.80
C ILE A 17 3.12 5.46 9.92
N CYS A 18 2.71 4.75 8.86
CA CYS A 18 3.63 4.11 7.93
C CYS A 18 4.48 5.12 7.15
N GLU A 19 3.90 6.22 6.70
CA GLU A 19 4.63 7.32 6.06
C GLU A 19 5.64 7.96 7.01
N LYS A 20 5.26 8.20 8.27
CA LYS A 20 6.20 8.68 9.29
C LYS A 20 7.35 7.69 9.49
N ALA A 21 7.05 6.40 9.63
CA ALA A 21 8.07 5.36 9.77
C ALA A 21 8.99 5.29 8.55
N ALA A 22 8.44 5.35 7.33
CA ALA A 22 9.23 5.35 6.11
C ALA A 22 10.24 6.51 6.07
N ARG A 23 9.82 7.71 6.50
CA ARG A 23 10.71 8.88 6.65
C ARG A 23 11.76 8.66 7.73
N ASP A 24 11.35 8.22 8.93
CA ASP A 24 12.24 8.05 10.09
C ASP A 24 13.32 6.98 9.85
N PHE A 25 12.99 5.91 9.13
CA PHE A 25 13.90 4.80 8.85
C PHE A 25 14.57 4.87 7.47
N GLY A 26 14.23 5.88 6.66
CA GLY A 26 14.78 6.05 5.30
C GLY A 26 14.48 4.88 4.36
N VAL A 27 13.29 4.27 4.49
CA VAL A 27 12.85 3.16 3.63
C VAL A 27 11.81 3.61 2.62
N GLY A 28 11.76 2.96 1.46
CA GLY A 28 10.74 3.25 0.45
C GLY A 28 9.35 2.84 0.92
N LEU A 29 8.33 3.55 0.44
CA LEU A 29 6.93 3.24 0.68
C LEU A 29 6.14 3.35 -0.63
N ILE A 30 5.26 2.39 -0.87
CA ILE A 30 4.35 2.36 -2.03
C ILE A 30 2.94 2.10 -1.51
N ILE A 31 1.99 2.93 -1.91
CA ILE A 31 0.57 2.75 -1.65
C ILE A 31 -0.07 2.23 -2.92
N VAL A 32 -0.85 1.16 -2.83
CA VAL A 32 -1.63 0.63 -3.97
C VAL A 32 -3.10 0.82 -3.64
N SER A 33 -3.85 1.51 -4.48
CA SER A 33 -5.29 1.72 -4.29
C SER A 33 -6.05 1.64 -5.59
N ASP A 34 -7.35 1.38 -5.52
CA ASP A 34 -8.23 1.54 -6.68
C ASP A 34 -8.60 3.03 -6.90
N ILE A 35 -9.32 3.29 -7.99
CA ILE A 35 -9.79 4.63 -8.36
C ILE A 35 -10.80 5.24 -7.38
N ASP A 36 -11.50 4.43 -6.58
CA ASP A 36 -12.51 4.91 -5.63
C ASP A 36 -11.84 5.51 -4.37
N HIS A 37 -10.60 5.10 -4.10
CA HIS A 37 -9.77 5.59 -3.01
C HIS A 37 -8.68 6.53 -3.54
N TYR A 38 -9.04 7.81 -3.75
CA TYR A 38 -8.07 8.84 -4.09
C TYR A 38 -7.16 9.14 -2.88
N ILE A 39 -5.88 8.77 -2.98
CA ILE A 39 -4.87 8.97 -1.94
C ILE A 39 -3.78 9.91 -2.45
N GLU A 40 -3.53 10.97 -1.70
CA GLU A 40 -2.38 11.87 -1.90
C GLU A 40 -1.30 11.56 -0.87
N SER A 41 -0.07 11.39 -1.35
CA SER A 41 1.11 11.11 -0.53
C SER A 41 2.37 11.67 -1.18
N ASP A 42 3.36 12.03 -0.37
CA ASP A 42 4.72 12.35 -0.84
C ASP A 42 5.45 11.09 -1.35
N PHE A 43 4.92 9.90 -1.06
CA PHE A 43 5.42 8.61 -1.49
C PHE A 43 4.73 8.14 -2.78
N GLU A 44 5.24 7.07 -3.37
CA GLU A 44 4.67 6.50 -4.59
C GLU A 44 3.26 5.96 -4.33
N VAL A 45 2.29 6.42 -5.13
CA VAL A 45 0.92 5.92 -5.15
C VAL A 45 0.66 5.28 -6.51
N ILE A 46 0.31 4.00 -6.51
CA ILE A 46 -0.09 3.24 -7.69
C ILE A 46 -1.61 3.09 -7.65
N VAL A 47 -2.28 3.76 -8.57
CA VAL A 47 -3.73 3.63 -8.75
C VAL A 47 -4.02 2.57 -9.81
N VAL A 48 -4.87 1.61 -9.48
CA VAL A 48 -5.36 0.57 -10.40
C VAL A 48 -6.82 0.79 -10.76
N GLU A 49 -7.26 0.23 -11.89
CA GLU A 49 -8.68 0.24 -12.24
C GLU A 49 -9.50 -0.55 -11.20
N GLN A 50 -10.75 -0.13 -11.03
CA GLN A 50 -11.70 -0.86 -10.20
C GLN A 50 -11.93 -2.24 -10.81
N GLY A 51 -11.68 -3.26 -10.01
CA GLY A 51 -11.80 -4.65 -10.42
C GLY A 51 -11.70 -5.54 -9.20
N ARG A 52 -12.29 -6.73 -9.27
CA ARG A 52 -12.20 -7.68 -8.17
C ARG A 52 -10.72 -8.00 -7.90
N GLU A 53 -10.28 -7.76 -6.67
CA GLU A 53 -8.92 -8.07 -6.18
C GLU A 53 -7.80 -7.33 -6.96
N SER A 54 -8.12 -6.22 -7.65
CA SER A 54 -7.14 -5.55 -8.53
C SER A 54 -5.96 -4.95 -7.78
N VAL A 55 -6.21 -4.43 -6.58
CA VAL A 55 -5.17 -3.95 -5.64
C VAL A 55 -4.30 -5.12 -5.18
N ASP A 56 -4.91 -6.24 -4.78
CA ASP A 56 -4.22 -7.45 -4.33
C ASP A 56 -3.28 -8.01 -5.40
N TYR A 57 -3.77 -8.17 -6.62
CA TYR A 57 -2.96 -8.61 -7.76
C TYR A 57 -1.79 -7.66 -8.00
N LYS A 58 -2.02 -6.35 -7.91
CA LYS A 58 -0.97 -5.38 -8.13
C LYS A 58 0.08 -5.42 -7.03
N ILE A 59 -0.32 -5.59 -5.78
CA ILE A 59 0.57 -5.80 -4.64
C ILE A 59 1.46 -7.02 -4.93
N VAL A 60 0.87 -8.17 -5.25
CA VAL A 60 1.62 -9.41 -5.56
C VAL A 60 2.63 -9.20 -6.70
N GLN A 61 2.27 -8.48 -7.76
CA GLN A 61 3.15 -8.21 -8.90
C GLN A 61 4.39 -7.37 -8.53
N ILE A 62 4.26 -6.41 -7.62
CA ILE A 62 5.34 -5.48 -7.26
C ILE A 62 6.10 -5.89 -5.99
N PHE A 63 5.54 -6.82 -5.21
CA PHE A 63 6.09 -7.28 -3.95
C PHE A 63 7.41 -8.00 -4.18
N LYS A 64 8.42 -7.68 -3.36
CA LYS A 64 9.74 -8.30 -3.43
C LYS A 64 10.12 -8.88 -2.09
N LYS A 65 11.07 -9.83 -2.12
CA LYS A 65 11.63 -10.41 -0.89
C LYS A 65 12.17 -9.30 0.02
N GLY A 66 11.69 -9.28 1.26
CA GLY A 66 12.08 -8.29 2.27
C GLY A 66 11.26 -7.00 2.24
N ASP A 67 10.20 -6.91 1.45
CA ASP A 67 9.16 -5.91 1.64
C ASP A 67 8.24 -6.28 2.82
N ILE A 68 7.55 -5.29 3.37
CA ILE A 68 6.57 -5.44 4.46
C ILE A 68 5.22 -4.99 3.91
N LEU A 69 4.23 -5.87 3.94
CA LEU A 69 2.86 -5.54 3.56
C LEU A 69 2.06 -5.07 4.78
N ILE A 70 1.32 -3.97 4.61
CA ILE A 70 0.37 -3.44 5.59
C ILE A 70 -1.01 -3.51 4.95
N THR A 71 -1.86 -4.38 5.49
CA THR A 71 -3.25 -4.56 5.07
C THR A 71 -4.11 -4.93 6.30
N GLN A 72 -5.41 -4.61 6.29
CA GLN A 72 -6.38 -5.22 7.19
C GLN A 72 -7.19 -6.32 6.51
N ASP A 73 -6.93 -6.60 5.24
CA ASP A 73 -7.60 -7.70 4.56
C ASP A 73 -7.07 -9.04 5.09
N TYR A 74 -8.01 -9.84 5.57
CA TYR A 74 -7.76 -11.22 6.01
C TYR A 74 -8.01 -12.22 4.86
N GLY A 75 -8.62 -11.78 3.76
CA GLY A 75 -8.89 -12.56 2.55
C GLY A 75 -7.71 -12.69 1.60
N LEU A 76 -6.65 -11.91 1.83
CA LEU A 76 -5.37 -11.95 1.13
C LEU A 76 -4.54 -13.20 1.53
N ALA A 77 -5.10 -14.40 1.32
CA ALA A 77 -4.45 -15.69 1.61
C ALA A 77 -4.85 -16.78 0.61
#